data_AF-A0A4S2DE28-F1
#
_entry.id   AF-A0A4S2DE28-F1
#
_cell.length_a   1.000
_cell.length_b   1.000
_cell.length_c   1.000
_cell.angle_alpha   90.00
_cell.angle_beta   90.00
_cell.angle_gamma   90.00
#
_symmetry.space_group_name_H-M   'P 1'
#
loop_
_entity.id
_entity.type
_entity.pdbx_description
1 polymer ?
#
loop_
_entity_poly.entity_id
_entity_poly.type
_entity_poly.pdbx_seq_one_letter_code
_entity_poly.pdbx_strand_id
1 'polypeptide(L)'
;MKTYVWTIILLCYCLWCTAQTKYEVTANTFLNIRSYADKEAPVLGTIDKGGKIDVYEINDGWAKIGYDNGYAYVSAQYLKRVEENSTVSNPTDSKFHFPLLNLATGNAEWMVYLIAALSVALFFIRKSRGETPLEDGLHTVNWLLFLTTAISELVYLILMGGNAIWFCIPDTVGWLWTIINFLLFGFVVFNQFVCFFNTLEDVEYNSYGSFDKRWGIYSWVGGIIAGIVTGIFFPVAVAFVTIAFIVCQIIQIVLIFKGVVPKGGWTRAFLCVAVYLLGSLSTILILAHFVVLLIIVLIGYFILYIIGESSKRSSKECCANCNHYSNGYCHYHNIQISDSDACNKKCSNYS
;
A
#
# COMPACT_ATOMS: atom_id res chain seq x y z
N MET A 1 -9.04 5.82 25.42
CA MET A 1 -9.10 6.62 24.17
C MET A 1 -7.80 7.33 23.79
N LYS A 2 -6.89 7.68 24.72
CA LYS A 2 -5.62 8.38 24.36
C LYS A 2 -4.50 7.49 23.80
N THR A 3 -4.60 6.16 23.91
CA THR A 3 -3.56 5.21 23.44
C THR A 3 -3.74 4.75 21.99
N TYR A 4 -4.94 4.83 21.43
CA TYR A 4 -5.21 4.42 20.04
C TYR A 4 -5.06 5.56 19.03
N VAL A 5 -5.12 6.82 19.51
CA VAL A 5 -4.91 8.01 18.66
C VAL A 5 -3.45 8.10 18.23
N TRP A 6 -2.51 7.73 19.09
CA TRP A 6 -1.08 7.69 18.73
C TRP A 6 -0.73 6.53 17.78
N THR A 7 -1.39 5.37 17.88
CA THR A 7 -1.19 4.26 16.93
C THR A 7 -1.79 4.55 15.55
N ILE A 8 -2.89 5.29 15.47
CA ILE A 8 -3.50 5.72 14.20
C ILE A 8 -2.68 6.86 13.57
N ILE A 9 -2.15 7.80 14.37
CA ILE A 9 -1.23 8.85 13.90
C ILE A 9 0.10 8.24 13.43
N LEU A 10 0.62 7.20 14.10
CA LEU A 10 1.84 6.49 13.65
C LEU A 10 1.63 5.69 12.36
N LEU A 11 0.48 5.02 12.20
CA LEU A 11 0.13 4.32 10.96
C LEU A 11 -0.03 5.28 9.76
N CYS A 12 -0.49 6.51 10.00
CA CYS A 12 -0.50 7.57 8.98
C CYS A 12 0.89 8.17 8.72
N TYR A 13 1.79 8.23 9.71
CA TYR A 13 3.18 8.66 9.52
C TYR A 13 4.02 7.62 8.74
N CYS A 14 3.72 6.33 8.84
CA CYS A 14 4.33 5.29 8.01
C CYS A 14 3.93 5.39 6.52
N LEU A 15 2.86 6.12 6.19
CA LEU A 15 2.42 6.40 4.83
C LEU A 15 2.89 7.76 4.29
N TRP A 16 3.62 8.53 5.09
CA TRP A 16 4.43 9.66 4.64
C TRP A 16 5.91 9.38 4.90
N CYS A 17 6.45 8.36 4.24
CA CYS A 17 7.84 8.46 3.84
C CYS A 17 7.86 9.44 2.66
N THR A 18 7.96 10.74 2.92
CA THR A 18 8.47 11.64 1.88
C THR A 18 9.86 11.11 1.56
N ALA A 19 10.00 10.47 0.40
CA ALA A 19 11.29 9.97 -0.06
C ALA A 19 12.25 11.16 -0.14
N GLN A 20 13.05 11.33 0.90
CA GLN A 20 13.98 12.43 1.04
C GLN A 20 15.14 12.14 0.11
N THR A 21 15.39 13.05 -0.82
CA THR A 21 16.44 12.86 -1.83
C THR A 21 17.63 13.73 -1.48
N LYS A 22 18.82 13.13 -1.42
CA LYS A 22 20.07 13.86 -1.13
C LYS A 22 20.52 14.67 -2.35
N TYR A 23 20.87 15.92 -2.13
CA TYR A 23 21.43 16.84 -3.13
C TYR A 23 22.72 17.45 -2.61
N GLU A 24 23.60 17.84 -3.52
CA GLU A 24 24.83 18.58 -3.29
C GLU A 24 24.67 19.99 -3.86
N VAL A 25 25.16 20.98 -3.11
CA VAL A 25 25.15 22.39 -3.52
C VAL A 25 26.23 22.66 -4.57
N THR A 26 25.83 23.11 -5.76
CA THR A 26 26.72 23.41 -6.89
C THR A 26 27.02 24.90 -7.07
N ALA A 27 26.47 25.77 -6.21
CA ALA A 27 26.76 27.21 -6.23
C ALA A 27 28.27 27.49 -6.17
N ASN A 28 28.73 28.56 -6.81
CA ASN A 28 30.17 28.85 -6.91
C ASN A 28 30.83 29.11 -5.55
N THR A 29 30.09 29.67 -4.60
CA THR A 29 30.57 30.00 -3.24
C THR A 29 29.66 29.39 -2.18
N PHE A 30 28.42 29.85 -2.09
CA PHE A 30 27.42 29.40 -1.12
C PHE A 30 26.01 29.56 -1.70
N LEU A 31 25.05 28.85 -1.12
CA LEU A 31 23.63 28.88 -1.45
C LEU A 31 22.83 29.42 -0.27
N ASN A 32 22.00 30.44 -0.53
CA ASN A 32 21.15 31.04 0.50
C ASN A 32 19.93 30.15 0.81
N ILE A 33 19.68 29.95 2.10
CA ILE A 33 18.47 29.35 2.65
C ILE A 33 17.47 30.46 2.91
N ARG A 34 16.25 30.34 2.39
CA ARG A 34 15.21 31.36 2.49
C ARG A 34 13.95 30.83 3.19
N SER A 35 13.20 31.75 3.79
CA SER A 35 11.98 31.42 4.54
C SER A 35 10.81 30.94 3.66
N TYR A 36 10.71 31.39 2.41
CA TYR A 36 9.72 30.93 1.43
C TYR A 36 10.31 30.93 0.00
N ALA A 37 9.59 30.32 -0.95
CA ALA A 37 10.01 30.07 -2.33
C ALA A 37 10.02 31.34 -3.22
N ASP A 38 10.80 32.35 -2.84
CA ASP A 38 10.95 33.60 -3.58
C ASP A 38 12.37 34.17 -3.50
N LYS A 39 12.82 34.89 -4.54
CA LYS A 39 14.13 35.54 -4.60
C LYS A 39 14.26 36.68 -3.61
N GLU A 40 13.13 37.30 -3.23
CA GLU A 40 13.06 38.41 -2.27
C GLU A 40 12.82 37.95 -0.82
N ALA A 41 12.59 36.65 -0.60
CA ALA A 41 12.34 36.12 0.73
C ALA A 41 13.52 36.31 1.69
N PRO A 42 13.29 36.62 2.99
CA PRO A 42 14.35 36.74 3.98
C PRO A 42 15.30 35.53 4.01
N VAL A 43 16.60 35.81 4.03
CA VAL A 43 17.67 34.81 4.13
C VAL A 43 17.82 34.37 5.58
N LEU A 44 17.62 33.08 5.83
CA LEU A 44 17.73 32.46 7.15
C LEU A 44 19.15 31.94 7.44
N GLY A 45 19.88 31.57 6.39
CA GLY A 45 21.24 31.04 6.50
C GLY A 45 21.87 30.75 5.13
N THR A 46 23.03 30.09 5.14
CA THR A 46 23.79 29.74 3.93
C THR A 46 24.33 28.31 4.01
N ILE A 47 24.53 27.71 2.84
CA ILE A 47 25.13 26.38 2.67
C ILE A 47 26.30 26.51 1.72
N ASP A 48 27.48 26.09 2.14
CA ASP A 48 28.68 26.18 1.32
C ASP A 48 28.63 25.22 0.12
N LYS A 49 29.39 25.55 -0.93
CA LYS A 49 29.58 24.67 -2.09
C LYS A 49 30.03 23.27 -1.66
N GLY A 50 29.40 22.25 -2.24
CA GLY A 50 29.65 20.85 -1.89
C GLY A 50 28.91 20.36 -0.65
N GLY A 51 28.20 21.24 0.05
CA GLY A 51 27.32 20.86 1.16
C GLY A 51 26.22 19.91 0.69
N LYS A 52 25.97 18.85 1.46
CA LYS A 52 24.90 17.89 1.19
C LYS A 52 23.65 18.28 1.96
N ILE A 53 22.53 18.31 1.25
CA ILE A 53 21.24 18.71 1.80
C ILE A 53 20.19 17.70 1.39
N ASP A 54 19.24 17.52 2.28
CA ASP A 54 18.14 16.65 2.02
C ASP A 54 16.93 17.45 1.53
N VAL A 55 16.42 17.08 0.35
CA VAL A 55 15.31 17.77 -0.32
C VAL A 55 14.04 16.92 -0.20
N TYR A 56 12.98 17.58 0.25
CA TYR A 56 11.65 16.97 0.41
C TYR A 56 10.80 17.10 -0.86
N GLU A 57 10.93 18.22 -1.57
CA GLU A 57 10.11 18.56 -2.73
C GLU A 57 10.81 19.61 -3.58
N ILE A 58 10.60 19.58 -4.90
CA ILE A 58 11.04 20.63 -5.83
C ILE A 58 9.85 21.08 -6.66
N ASN A 59 9.40 22.32 -6.46
CA ASN A 59 8.32 22.93 -7.23
C ASN A 59 8.75 24.33 -7.68
N ASP A 60 8.38 24.71 -8.91
CA ASP A 60 8.59 26.06 -9.46
C ASP A 60 10.02 26.62 -9.31
N GLY A 61 11.03 25.74 -9.42
CA GLY A 61 12.44 26.10 -9.32
C GLY A 61 12.99 26.27 -7.89
N TRP A 62 12.19 25.93 -6.88
CA TRP A 62 12.56 25.97 -5.47
C TRP A 62 12.53 24.57 -4.85
N ALA A 63 13.56 24.28 -4.06
CA ALA A 63 13.68 23.04 -3.32
C ALA A 63 13.36 23.29 -1.84
N LYS A 64 12.42 22.51 -1.31
CA LYS A 64 12.02 22.53 0.10
C LYS A 64 12.97 21.63 0.91
N ILE A 65 13.59 22.19 1.94
CA ILE A 65 14.59 21.54 2.80
C ILE A 65 14.21 21.66 4.27
N GLY A 66 14.77 20.80 5.12
CA GLY A 66 14.64 20.94 6.57
C GLY A 66 15.67 21.92 7.12
N TYR A 67 15.24 22.86 7.96
CA TYR A 67 16.12 23.86 8.58
C TYR A 67 15.56 24.32 9.93
N ASP A 68 16.37 24.26 11.00
CA ASP A 68 16.05 24.70 12.37
C ASP A 68 14.62 24.38 12.85
N ASN A 69 14.27 23.10 12.88
CA ASN A 69 12.96 22.56 13.29
C ASN A 69 11.76 23.02 12.42
N GLY A 70 12.01 23.55 11.23
CA GLY A 70 11.00 23.90 10.23
C GLY A 70 11.42 23.54 8.80
N TYR A 71 10.68 24.09 7.83
CA TYR A 71 11.03 24.00 6.41
C TYR A 71 11.55 25.34 5.91
N ALA A 72 12.54 25.27 5.02
CA ALA A 72 13.07 26.41 4.31
C ALA A 72 13.24 26.07 2.83
N TYR A 73 13.60 27.07 2.03
CA TYR A 73 13.65 26.97 0.58
C TYR A 73 15.00 27.42 0.05
N VAL A 74 15.53 26.64 -0.89
CA VAL A 74 16.75 26.97 -1.64
C VAL A 74 16.44 26.89 -3.14
N SER A 75 17.19 27.62 -3.96
CA SER A 75 16.95 27.56 -5.41
C SER A 75 17.44 26.23 -5.99
N ALA A 76 16.53 25.50 -6.65
CA ALA A 76 16.80 24.17 -7.18
C ALA A 76 17.85 24.16 -8.30
N GLN A 77 18.07 25.29 -8.97
CA GLN A 77 19.09 25.42 -10.03
C GLN A 77 20.53 25.23 -9.52
N TYR A 78 20.75 25.38 -8.21
CA TYR A 78 22.07 25.21 -7.58
C TYR A 78 22.19 23.89 -6.81
N LEU A 79 21.33 22.92 -7.12
CA LEU A 79 21.36 21.61 -6.52
C LEU A 79 21.63 20.54 -7.56
N LYS A 80 22.48 19.58 -7.20
CA LYS A 80 22.72 18.36 -7.98
C LYS A 80 22.39 17.14 -7.14
N ARG A 81 21.55 16.24 -7.64
CA ARG A 81 21.19 15.02 -6.93
C ARG A 81 22.44 14.18 -6.65
N VAL A 82 22.62 13.76 -5.39
CA VAL A 82 23.64 12.80 -4.96
C VAL A 82 22.98 11.45 -4.91
N GLU A 83 23.25 10.63 -5.92
CA GLU A 83 22.91 9.21 -5.85
C GLU A 83 23.92 8.55 -4.91
N GLU A 84 23.44 7.91 -3.84
CA GLU A 84 24.29 7.05 -3.01
C GLU A 84 24.69 5.83 -3.86
N ASN A 85 25.81 5.96 -4.57
CA ASN A 85 26.48 4.84 -5.21
C ASN A 85 26.95 3.86 -4.13
N SER A 86 26.15 2.83 -3.89
CA SER A 86 26.72 1.50 -3.75
C SER A 86 27.58 1.28 -5.00
N THR A 87 28.88 1.09 -4.80
CA THR A 87 29.85 0.90 -5.87
C THR A 87 29.50 -0.33 -6.70
N VAL A 88 28.76 -0.15 -7.78
CA VAL A 88 28.88 -0.92 -9.01
C VAL A 88 28.81 0.09 -10.15
N SER A 89 29.90 0.15 -10.90
CA SER A 89 30.08 0.93 -12.12
C SER A 89 28.85 0.88 -13.05
N ASN A 90 28.34 2.05 -13.44
CA ASN A 90 27.56 2.19 -14.67
C ASN A 90 28.36 1.62 -15.85
N PRO A 91 27.69 0.92 -16.76
CA PRO A 91 27.33 1.62 -17.97
C PRO A 91 25.83 1.59 -18.25
N THR A 92 25.33 2.77 -18.61
CA THR A 92 24.14 2.99 -19.42
C THR A 92 22.80 2.79 -18.71
N ASP A 93 22.04 3.89 -18.69
CA ASP A 93 20.57 3.96 -18.70
C ASP A 93 19.92 2.65 -19.18
N SER A 94 19.74 1.68 -18.28
CA SER A 94 18.94 0.50 -18.56
C SER A 94 17.50 0.88 -18.27
N LYS A 95 16.93 1.74 -19.13
CA LYS A 95 15.54 1.57 -19.50
C LYS A 95 15.40 0.09 -19.83
N PHE A 96 14.69 -0.66 -18.99
CA PHE A 96 14.33 -2.04 -19.28
C PHE A 96 13.29 -1.99 -20.42
N HIS A 97 13.77 -1.65 -21.61
CA HIS A 97 12.98 -1.48 -22.81
C HIS A 97 12.82 -2.87 -23.41
N PHE A 98 11.70 -3.52 -23.14
CA PHE A 98 11.26 -4.68 -23.91
C PHE A 98 10.76 -4.16 -25.27
N PRO A 99 11.55 -4.26 -26.36
CA PRO A 99 11.21 -3.61 -27.64
C PRO A 99 9.94 -4.18 -28.26
N LEU A 100 9.55 -5.39 -27.84
CA LEU A 100 8.35 -6.09 -28.33
C LEU A 100 7.04 -5.49 -27.79
N LEU A 101 7.04 -4.79 -26.65
CA LEU A 101 5.83 -4.26 -26.00
C LEU A 101 5.86 -2.74 -25.74
N ASN A 102 6.93 -2.03 -26.13
CA ASN A 102 7.14 -0.60 -25.84
C ASN A 102 6.88 -0.22 -24.37
N LEU A 103 7.29 -1.10 -23.44
CA LEU A 103 7.14 -0.89 -21.99
C LEU A 103 8.23 0.10 -21.53
N ALA A 104 7.83 1.33 -21.21
CA ALA A 104 8.66 2.30 -20.54
C ALA A 104 8.21 2.46 -19.08
N THR A 105 9.16 2.72 -18.18
CA THR A 105 8.88 3.05 -16.77
C THR A 105 7.87 4.20 -16.70
N GLY A 106 6.77 3.99 -15.98
CA GLY A 106 5.68 4.96 -15.83
C GLY A 106 4.62 4.99 -16.95
N ASN A 107 4.81 4.30 -18.08
CA ASN A 107 3.82 4.22 -19.16
C ASN A 107 3.19 2.82 -19.27
N ALA A 108 2.81 2.25 -18.13
CA ALA A 108 2.28 0.89 -18.00
C ALA A 108 0.84 0.87 -17.49
N GLU A 109 0.14 2.01 -17.47
CA GLU A 109 -1.25 2.11 -16.99
C GLU A 109 -2.21 1.15 -17.70
N TRP A 110 -1.99 0.96 -19.01
CA TRP A 110 -2.79 0.05 -19.84
C TRP A 110 -2.74 -1.40 -19.33
N MET A 111 -1.67 -1.81 -18.64
CA MET A 111 -1.53 -3.16 -18.12
C MET A 111 -2.57 -3.48 -17.05
N VAL A 112 -3.15 -2.48 -16.38
CA VAL A 112 -4.23 -2.70 -15.41
C VAL A 112 -5.44 -3.34 -16.11
N TYR A 113 -5.77 -2.88 -17.32
CA TYR A 113 -6.86 -3.46 -18.12
C TYR A 113 -6.52 -4.86 -18.62
N LEU A 114 -5.25 -5.11 -18.98
CA LEU A 114 -4.78 -6.45 -19.32
C LEU A 114 -4.90 -7.40 -18.12
N ILE A 115 -4.40 -7.01 -16.95
CA ILE A 115 -4.47 -7.79 -15.71
C ILE A 115 -5.93 -8.05 -15.33
N ALA A 116 -6.80 -7.05 -15.43
CA ALA A 116 -8.23 -7.22 -15.19
C ALA A 116 -8.85 -8.24 -16.16
N ALA A 117 -8.54 -8.17 -17.45
CA ALA A 117 -9.03 -9.13 -18.45
C ALA A 117 -8.53 -10.56 -18.20
N LEU A 118 -7.25 -10.72 -17.87
CA LEU A 118 -6.66 -12.01 -17.49
C LEU A 118 -7.30 -12.57 -16.21
N SER A 119 -7.54 -11.72 -15.21
CA SER A 119 -8.23 -12.10 -13.97
C SER A 119 -9.66 -12.54 -14.24
N VAL A 120 -10.39 -11.87 -15.14
CA VAL A 120 -11.73 -12.29 -15.57
C VAL A 120 -11.69 -13.66 -16.27
N ALA A 121 -10.70 -13.91 -17.13
CA ALA A 121 -10.52 -15.22 -17.75
C ALA A 121 -10.25 -16.32 -16.71
N LEU A 122 -9.39 -16.06 -15.72
CA LEU A 122 -9.16 -16.97 -14.58
C LEU A 122 -10.44 -17.19 -13.76
N PHE A 123 -11.24 -16.15 -13.57
CA PHE A 123 -12.52 -16.25 -12.85
C PHE A 123 -13.47 -17.23 -13.54
N PHE A 124 -13.56 -17.22 -14.87
CA PHE A 124 -14.42 -18.16 -15.60
C PHE A 124 -13.92 -19.60 -15.48
N ILE A 125 -12.61 -19.85 -15.59
CA ILE A 125 -12.02 -21.18 -15.36
C ILE A 125 -12.30 -21.66 -13.94
N ARG A 126 -12.13 -20.78 -12.95
CA ARG A 126 -12.44 -21.08 -11.55
C ARG A 126 -13.91 -21.42 -11.34
N LYS A 127 -14.82 -20.68 -11.99
CA LYS A 127 -16.27 -20.92 -11.88
C LYS A 127 -16.70 -22.21 -12.57
N SER A 128 -16.01 -22.61 -13.65
CA SER A 128 -16.23 -23.89 -14.32
C SER A 128 -15.58 -25.07 -13.59
N ARG A 129 -14.71 -24.81 -12.61
CA ARG A 129 -14.06 -25.84 -11.79
C ARG A 129 -15.11 -26.56 -10.93
N GLY A 130 -15.07 -27.89 -10.93
CA GLY A 130 -15.83 -28.72 -10.01
C GLY A 130 -15.13 -28.89 -8.66
N GLU A 131 -15.43 -29.97 -7.95
CA GLU A 131 -14.80 -30.28 -6.65
C GLU A 131 -13.40 -30.91 -6.77
N THR A 132 -13.04 -31.37 -7.97
CA THR A 132 -11.75 -32.03 -8.23
C THR A 132 -10.74 -31.08 -8.90
N PRO A 133 -9.43 -31.29 -8.70
CA PRO A 133 -8.40 -30.58 -9.44
C PRO A 133 -8.57 -30.68 -10.96
N LEU A 134 -8.12 -29.65 -11.68
CA LEU A 134 -8.19 -29.62 -13.14
C LEU A 134 -7.19 -30.60 -13.76
N GLU A 135 -7.59 -31.24 -14.86
CA GLU A 135 -6.76 -32.19 -15.63
C GLU A 135 -6.66 -31.76 -17.12
N ASP A 136 -5.83 -32.47 -17.89
CA ASP A 136 -5.69 -32.34 -19.35
C ASP A 136 -5.41 -30.91 -19.88
N GLY A 137 -6.09 -30.52 -20.96
CA GLY A 137 -5.90 -29.22 -21.61
C GLY A 137 -6.31 -28.05 -20.71
N LEU A 138 -7.34 -28.22 -19.88
CA LEU A 138 -7.83 -27.15 -19.01
C LEU A 138 -6.85 -26.87 -17.87
N HIS A 139 -6.21 -27.91 -17.31
CA HIS A 139 -5.08 -27.75 -16.40
C HIS A 139 -3.98 -26.88 -17.02
N THR A 140 -3.61 -27.20 -18.27
CA THR A 140 -2.54 -26.51 -18.99
C THR A 140 -2.85 -25.03 -19.21
N VAL A 141 -4.08 -24.73 -19.64
CA VAL A 141 -4.55 -23.36 -19.82
C VAL A 141 -4.59 -22.61 -18.48
N ASN A 142 -5.03 -23.26 -17.40
CA ASN A 142 -5.15 -22.62 -16.08
C ASN A 142 -3.78 -22.15 -15.56
N TRP A 143 -2.77 -23.03 -15.49
CA TRP A 143 -1.48 -22.63 -14.94
C TRP A 143 -0.74 -21.64 -15.83
N LEU A 144 -0.88 -21.73 -17.16
CA LEU A 144 -0.33 -20.74 -18.10
C LEU A 144 -0.93 -19.37 -17.84
N LEU A 145 -2.26 -19.28 -17.81
CA LEU A 145 -2.98 -18.03 -17.60
C LEU A 145 -2.66 -17.42 -16.22
N PHE A 146 -2.57 -18.26 -15.18
CA PHE A 146 -2.21 -17.83 -13.84
C PHE A 146 -0.78 -17.26 -13.80
N LEU A 147 0.21 -17.96 -14.36
CA LEU A 147 1.59 -17.47 -14.43
C LEU A 147 1.70 -16.20 -15.28
N THR A 148 0.99 -16.10 -16.40
CA THR A 148 0.93 -14.88 -17.21
C THR A 148 0.36 -13.71 -16.39
N THR A 149 -0.69 -13.96 -15.60
CA THR A 149 -1.29 -12.92 -14.74
C THR A 149 -0.30 -12.48 -13.66
N ALA A 150 0.30 -13.44 -12.94
CA ALA A 150 1.27 -13.15 -11.88
C ALA A 150 2.51 -12.39 -12.41
N ILE A 151 3.05 -12.80 -13.55
CA ILE A 151 4.17 -12.08 -14.18
C ILE A 151 3.74 -10.68 -14.62
N SER A 152 2.55 -10.53 -15.22
CA SER A 152 2.04 -9.21 -15.64
C SER A 152 1.88 -8.27 -14.45
N GLU A 153 1.38 -8.77 -13.32
CA GLU A 153 1.26 -8.03 -12.06
C GLU A 153 2.64 -7.60 -11.52
N LEU A 154 3.61 -8.52 -11.45
CA LEU A 154 4.97 -8.19 -10.99
C LEU A 154 5.64 -7.16 -11.89
N VAL A 155 5.53 -7.31 -13.20
CA VAL A 155 6.05 -6.35 -14.18
C VAL A 155 5.35 -5.00 -14.03
N TYR A 156 4.03 -4.99 -13.87
CA TYR A 156 3.26 -3.77 -13.65
C TYR A 156 3.72 -3.02 -12.40
N LEU A 157 3.88 -3.72 -11.27
CA LEU A 157 4.35 -3.14 -10.02
C LEU A 157 5.76 -2.54 -10.15
N ILE A 158 6.67 -3.24 -10.85
CA ILE A 158 8.03 -2.74 -11.11
C ILE A 158 8.00 -1.47 -11.98
N LEU A 159 7.18 -1.45 -13.03
CA LEU A 159 7.14 -0.34 -13.98
C LEU A 159 6.43 0.90 -13.45
N MET A 160 5.40 0.72 -12.62
CA MET A 160 4.63 1.83 -12.06
C MET A 160 5.19 2.33 -10.73
N GLY A 161 5.87 1.49 -9.95
CA GLY A 161 6.40 1.84 -8.63
C GLY A 161 5.33 2.46 -7.74
N GLY A 162 5.58 3.67 -7.21
CA GLY A 162 4.64 4.39 -6.35
C GLY A 162 3.30 4.76 -7.00
N ASN A 163 3.22 4.73 -8.33
CA ASN A 163 2.00 5.05 -9.07
C ASN A 163 1.15 3.81 -9.40
N ALA A 164 1.48 2.63 -8.86
CA ALA A 164 0.78 1.37 -9.18
C ALA A 164 -0.71 1.32 -8.79
N ILE A 165 -1.20 2.30 -8.02
CA ILE A 165 -2.59 2.40 -7.57
C ILE A 165 -3.26 3.70 -8.03
N TRP A 166 -2.74 4.32 -9.09
CA TRP A 166 -3.25 5.59 -9.65
C TRP A 166 -4.77 5.58 -9.90
N PHE A 167 -5.33 4.43 -10.28
CA PHE A 167 -6.76 4.25 -10.55
C PHE A 167 -7.65 4.29 -9.29
N CYS A 168 -7.05 4.27 -8.10
CA CYS A 168 -7.72 4.44 -6.81
C CYS A 168 -7.47 5.82 -6.17
N ILE A 169 -6.94 6.80 -6.92
CA ILE A 169 -6.68 8.16 -6.41
C ILE A 169 -7.81 9.10 -6.85
N PRO A 170 -8.52 9.79 -5.94
CA PRO A 170 -9.61 10.69 -6.30
C PRO A 170 -9.22 11.83 -7.24
N ASP A 171 -8.01 12.36 -7.10
CA ASP A 171 -7.54 13.50 -7.90
C ASP A 171 -7.28 13.12 -9.37
N THR A 172 -7.05 11.83 -9.68
CA THR A 172 -6.76 11.35 -11.03
C THR A 172 -8.02 10.89 -11.76
N VAL A 173 -8.91 10.15 -11.07
CA VAL A 173 -10.08 9.51 -11.69
C VAL A 173 -11.43 10.07 -11.22
N GLY A 174 -11.45 10.87 -10.16
CA GLY A 174 -12.66 11.37 -9.51
C GLY A 174 -13.26 10.39 -8.49
N TRP A 175 -13.93 10.95 -7.47
CA TRP A 175 -14.44 10.19 -6.31
C TRP A 175 -15.35 9.00 -6.65
N LEU A 176 -16.27 9.16 -7.60
CA LEU A 176 -17.18 8.07 -8.00
C LEU A 176 -16.39 6.89 -8.56
N TRP A 177 -15.45 7.17 -9.48
CA TRP A 177 -14.64 6.15 -10.12
C TRP A 177 -13.64 5.52 -9.15
N THR A 178 -13.09 6.28 -8.20
CA THR A 178 -12.25 5.73 -7.13
C THR A 178 -12.96 4.62 -6.36
N ILE A 179 -14.23 4.81 -6.00
CA ILE A 179 -15.00 3.80 -5.26
C ILE A 179 -15.23 2.56 -6.13
N ILE A 180 -15.64 2.75 -7.39
CA ILE A 180 -15.85 1.64 -8.34
C ILE A 180 -14.55 0.85 -8.55
N ASN A 181 -13.45 1.56 -8.80
CA ASN A 181 -12.14 0.96 -9.04
C ASN A 181 -11.59 0.25 -7.80
N PHE A 182 -11.83 0.77 -6.60
CA PHE A 182 -11.47 0.09 -5.36
C PHE A 182 -12.18 -1.26 -5.21
N LEU A 183 -13.49 -1.32 -5.52
CA LEU A 183 -14.25 -2.56 -5.48
C LEU A 183 -13.78 -3.56 -6.55
N LEU A 184 -13.50 -3.08 -7.77
CA LEU A 184 -12.94 -3.91 -8.85
C LEU A 184 -11.55 -4.44 -8.48
N PHE A 185 -10.71 -3.61 -7.88
CA PHE A 185 -9.39 -4.02 -7.41
C PHE A 185 -9.50 -5.08 -6.32
N GLY A 186 -10.41 -4.91 -5.36
CA GLY A 186 -10.70 -5.92 -4.34
C GLY A 186 -11.17 -7.25 -4.95
N PHE A 187 -11.99 -7.22 -6.01
CA PHE A 187 -12.39 -8.41 -6.74
C PHE A 187 -11.18 -9.09 -7.41
N VAL A 188 -10.30 -8.33 -8.08
CA VAL A 188 -9.08 -8.86 -8.71
C VAL A 188 -8.18 -9.52 -7.67
N VAL A 189 -7.93 -8.86 -6.54
CA VAL A 189 -7.09 -9.37 -5.43
C VAL A 189 -7.69 -10.66 -4.86
N PHE A 190 -8.99 -10.68 -4.58
CA PHE A 190 -9.67 -11.87 -4.07
C PHE A 190 -9.59 -13.03 -5.07
N ASN A 191 -9.85 -12.76 -6.36
CA ASN A 191 -9.78 -13.76 -7.40
C ASN A 191 -8.36 -14.32 -7.53
N GLN A 192 -7.34 -13.45 -7.52
CA GLN A 192 -5.93 -13.84 -7.60
C GLN A 192 -5.53 -14.73 -6.41
N PHE A 193 -5.92 -14.36 -5.20
CA PHE A 193 -5.66 -15.16 -4.00
C PHE A 193 -6.25 -16.58 -4.10
N VAL A 194 -7.51 -16.72 -4.54
CA VAL A 194 -8.13 -18.04 -4.68
C VAL A 194 -7.51 -18.82 -5.84
N CYS A 195 -7.26 -18.17 -6.98
CA CYS A 195 -6.64 -18.81 -8.15
C CYS A 195 -5.22 -19.30 -7.84
N PHE A 196 -4.46 -18.62 -6.98
CA PHE A 196 -3.15 -19.09 -6.53
C PHE A 196 -3.24 -20.46 -5.85
N PHE A 197 -4.11 -20.62 -4.86
CA PHE A 197 -4.24 -21.90 -4.15
C PHE A 197 -4.78 -23.00 -5.04
N ASN A 198 -5.80 -22.70 -5.86
CA ASN A 198 -6.37 -23.67 -6.81
C ASN A 198 -5.32 -24.14 -7.81
N THR A 199 -4.55 -23.20 -8.40
CA THR A 199 -3.52 -23.55 -9.38
C THR A 199 -2.38 -24.32 -8.73
N LEU A 200 -1.97 -23.95 -7.51
CA LEU A 200 -0.92 -24.67 -6.77
C LEU A 200 -1.35 -26.11 -6.45
N GLU A 201 -2.62 -26.31 -6.10
CA GLU A 201 -3.22 -27.64 -5.91
C GLU A 201 -3.31 -28.42 -7.22
N ASP A 202 -3.72 -27.79 -8.32
CA ASP A 202 -3.80 -28.43 -9.63
C ASP A 202 -2.42 -28.91 -10.10
N VAL A 203 -1.36 -28.10 -9.97
CA VAL A 203 0.00 -28.52 -10.34
C VAL A 203 0.57 -29.56 -9.39
N GLU A 204 0.23 -29.52 -8.09
CA GLU A 204 0.60 -30.57 -7.13
C GLU A 204 -0.04 -31.89 -7.53
N TYR A 205 -1.35 -31.91 -7.76
CA TYR A 205 -2.10 -33.11 -8.15
C TYR A 205 -1.58 -33.71 -9.47
N ASN A 206 -1.44 -32.87 -10.50
CA ASN A 206 -0.89 -33.28 -11.80
C ASN A 206 0.62 -33.58 -11.73
N SER A 207 1.29 -33.35 -10.59
CA SER A 207 2.68 -33.75 -10.40
C SER A 207 2.85 -35.23 -10.05
N TYR A 208 1.79 -35.94 -9.65
CA TYR A 208 1.85 -37.27 -9.02
C TYR A 208 2.65 -37.32 -7.70
N GLY A 209 3.19 -36.19 -7.26
CA GLY A 209 3.82 -36.00 -5.96
C GLY A 209 2.88 -35.32 -4.97
N SER A 210 3.38 -35.10 -3.76
CA SER A 210 2.72 -34.23 -2.79
C SER A 210 3.77 -33.60 -1.90
N PHE A 211 3.52 -32.36 -1.48
CA PHE A 211 4.41 -31.62 -0.61
C PHE A 211 3.61 -30.73 0.33
N ASP A 212 4.15 -30.47 1.53
CA ASP A 212 3.53 -29.54 2.45
C ASP A 212 3.81 -28.09 1.99
N LYS A 213 2.75 -27.33 1.75
CA LYS A 213 2.77 -25.92 1.36
C LYS A 213 2.67 -24.94 2.54
N ARG A 214 2.30 -25.43 3.73
CA ARG A 214 2.05 -24.60 4.92
C ARG A 214 3.27 -23.80 5.35
N TRP A 215 4.43 -24.44 5.36
CA TRP A 215 5.69 -23.79 5.73
C TRP A 215 5.99 -22.54 4.91
N GLY A 216 5.93 -22.67 3.57
CA GLY A 216 6.09 -21.57 2.65
C GLY A 216 5.07 -20.45 2.87
N ILE A 217 3.78 -20.80 2.93
CA ILE A 217 2.69 -19.82 3.10
C ILE A 217 2.81 -19.07 4.44
N TYR A 218 3.12 -19.77 5.54
CA TYR A 218 3.28 -19.12 6.85
C TYR A 218 4.53 -18.26 6.92
N SER A 219 5.61 -18.64 6.23
CA SER A 219 6.82 -17.82 6.20
C SER A 219 6.61 -16.48 5.49
N TRP A 220 5.68 -16.41 4.52
CA TRP A 220 5.24 -15.16 3.92
C TRP A 220 4.53 -14.24 4.92
N VAL A 221 3.51 -14.75 5.61
CA VAL A 221 2.77 -13.96 6.61
C VAL A 221 3.70 -13.52 7.74
N GLY A 222 4.50 -14.45 8.28
CA GLY A 222 5.46 -14.16 9.35
C GLY A 222 6.55 -13.20 8.90
N GLY A 223 7.06 -13.35 7.67
CA GLY A 223 8.08 -12.47 7.08
C GLY A 223 7.59 -11.03 6.91
N ILE A 224 6.34 -10.83 6.48
CA ILE A 224 5.73 -9.49 6.37
C ILE A 224 5.64 -8.84 7.76
N ILE A 225 5.07 -9.56 8.74
CA ILE A 225 4.90 -9.04 10.11
C ILE A 225 6.27 -8.71 10.71
N ALA A 226 7.23 -9.63 10.63
CA ALA A 226 8.58 -9.44 11.14
C ALA A 226 9.30 -8.28 10.42
N GLY A 227 9.15 -8.17 9.10
CA GLY A 227 9.70 -7.09 8.29
C GLY A 227 9.17 -5.73 8.71
N ILE A 228 7.86 -5.59 8.90
CA ILE A 228 7.23 -4.34 9.39
C ILE A 228 7.73 -3.98 10.78
N VAL A 229 7.68 -4.93 11.73
CA VAL A 229 8.10 -4.69 13.13
C VAL A 229 9.57 -4.30 13.20
N THR A 230 10.45 -5.05 12.54
CA THR A 230 11.88 -4.72 12.55
C THR A 230 12.18 -3.44 11.77
N GLY A 231 11.51 -3.16 10.66
CA GLY A 231 11.69 -1.91 9.92
C GLY A 231 11.39 -0.66 10.76
N ILE A 232 10.40 -0.74 11.64
CA ILE A 232 10.00 0.38 12.51
C ILE A 232 10.88 0.48 13.76
N PHE A 233 11.08 -0.64 14.47
CA PHE A 233 11.69 -0.61 15.81
C PHE A 233 13.19 -0.97 15.82
N PHE A 234 13.66 -1.73 14.83
CA PHE A 234 15.00 -2.33 14.80
C PHE A 234 15.58 -2.38 13.38
N PRO A 235 15.84 -1.23 12.72
CA PRO A 235 16.19 -1.19 11.29
C PRO A 235 17.43 -2.01 10.93
N VAL A 236 18.41 -2.12 11.83
CA VAL A 236 19.61 -2.97 11.64
C VAL A 236 19.24 -4.46 11.55
N ALA A 237 18.16 -4.90 12.18
CA ALA A 237 17.71 -6.29 12.18
C ALA A 237 16.94 -6.69 10.90
N VAL A 238 16.56 -5.73 10.03
CA VAL A 238 15.83 -6.01 8.78
C VAL A 238 16.61 -6.97 7.88
N ALA A 239 17.93 -6.79 7.78
CA ALA A 239 18.78 -7.69 7.00
C ALA A 239 18.72 -9.15 7.50
N PHE A 240 18.69 -9.35 8.83
CA PHE A 240 18.58 -10.68 9.43
C PHE A 240 17.21 -11.32 9.14
N VAL A 241 16.12 -10.54 9.25
CA VAL A 241 14.77 -11.02 8.92
C VAL A 241 14.67 -11.41 7.45
N THR A 242 15.24 -10.61 6.55
CA THR A 242 15.27 -10.91 5.11
C THR A 242 16.03 -12.20 4.82
N ILE A 243 17.20 -12.41 5.44
CA ILE A 243 17.96 -13.66 5.29
C ILE A 243 17.14 -14.85 5.80
N ALA A 244 16.54 -14.74 6.99
CA ALA A 244 15.70 -15.80 7.55
C ALA A 244 14.52 -16.14 6.62
N PHE A 245 13.86 -15.12 6.06
CA PHE A 245 12.79 -15.29 5.09
C PHE A 245 13.26 -16.03 3.83
N ILE A 246 14.40 -15.64 3.26
CA ILE A 246 15.01 -16.33 2.09
C ILE A 246 15.30 -17.79 2.42
N VAL A 247 15.84 -18.08 3.60
CA VAL A 247 16.08 -19.46 4.05
C VAL A 247 14.77 -20.25 4.13
N CYS A 248 13.69 -19.68 4.65
CA CYS A 248 12.38 -20.33 4.65
C CYS A 248 11.88 -20.63 3.22
N GLN A 249 12.07 -19.71 2.27
CA GLN A 249 11.70 -19.95 0.86
C GLN A 249 12.54 -21.08 0.24
N ILE A 250 13.85 -21.12 0.51
CA ILE A 250 14.72 -22.21 0.05
C ILE A 250 14.27 -23.56 0.61
N ILE A 251 13.92 -23.62 1.91
CA ILE A 251 13.39 -24.84 2.53
C ILE A 251 12.12 -25.29 1.81
N GLN A 252 11.18 -24.37 1.52
CA GLN A 252 9.96 -24.71 0.79
C GLN A 252 10.25 -25.27 -0.61
N ILE A 253 11.20 -24.69 -1.34
CA ILE A 253 11.62 -25.19 -2.66
C ILE A 253 12.17 -26.62 -2.54
N VAL A 254 13.01 -26.90 -1.54
CA VAL A 254 13.54 -28.24 -1.29
C VAL A 254 12.42 -29.25 -0.97
N LEU A 255 11.41 -28.85 -0.19
CA LEU A 255 10.24 -29.69 0.10
C LEU A 255 9.46 -30.04 -1.17
N ILE A 256 9.28 -29.07 -2.09
CA ILE A 256 8.63 -29.31 -3.38
C ILE A 256 9.43 -30.34 -4.20
N PHE A 257 10.75 -30.16 -4.34
CA PHE A 257 11.58 -31.10 -5.08
C PHE A 257 11.53 -32.50 -4.47
N LYS A 258 11.62 -32.61 -3.13
CA LYS A 258 11.55 -33.90 -2.43
C LYS A 258 10.20 -34.60 -2.61
N GLY A 259 9.11 -33.84 -2.64
CA GLY A 259 7.75 -34.37 -2.81
C GLY A 259 7.41 -34.78 -4.24
N VAL A 260 7.95 -34.07 -5.23
CA VAL A 260 7.55 -34.21 -6.64
C VAL A 260 8.53 -35.03 -7.47
N VAL A 261 9.84 -34.78 -7.37
CA VAL A 261 10.84 -35.40 -8.27
C VAL A 261 10.77 -36.94 -8.30
N PRO A 262 10.59 -37.65 -7.17
CA PRO A 262 10.57 -39.13 -7.19
C PRO A 262 9.43 -39.76 -8.00
N LYS A 263 8.31 -39.05 -8.18
CA LYS A 263 7.11 -39.57 -8.87
C LYS A 263 6.78 -38.83 -10.17
N GLY A 264 6.89 -37.51 -10.15
CA GLY A 264 6.55 -36.61 -11.25
C GLY A 264 7.71 -36.17 -12.13
N GLY A 265 8.95 -36.42 -11.70
CA GLY A 265 10.15 -35.95 -12.38
C GLY A 265 10.41 -34.45 -12.25
N TRP A 266 11.47 -34.00 -12.91
CA TRP A 266 12.01 -32.64 -12.76
C TRP A 266 11.10 -31.56 -13.34
N THR A 267 10.53 -31.77 -14.53
CA THR A 267 9.70 -30.75 -15.21
C THR A 267 8.52 -30.32 -14.35
N ARG A 268 7.83 -31.27 -13.73
CA ARG A 268 6.67 -30.99 -12.88
C ARG A 268 7.07 -30.36 -11.54
N ALA A 269 8.24 -30.73 -11.00
CA ALA A 269 8.79 -30.08 -9.82
C ALA A 269 9.11 -28.60 -10.10
N PHE A 270 9.74 -28.30 -11.25
CA PHE A 270 9.99 -26.91 -11.66
C PHE A 270 8.70 -26.12 -11.88
N LEU A 271 7.67 -26.72 -12.47
CA LEU A 271 6.37 -26.08 -12.61
C LEU A 271 5.75 -25.75 -11.23
N CYS A 272 5.78 -26.69 -10.28
CA CYS A 272 5.29 -26.45 -8.92
C CYS A 272 6.07 -25.31 -8.24
N VAL A 273 7.39 -25.27 -8.39
CA VAL A 273 8.24 -24.19 -7.86
C VAL A 273 7.91 -22.85 -8.52
N ALA A 274 7.71 -22.81 -9.84
CA ALA A 274 7.36 -21.59 -10.57
C ALA A 274 6.01 -21.02 -10.13
N VAL A 275 4.97 -21.86 -10.04
CA VAL A 275 3.64 -21.47 -9.55
C VAL A 275 3.72 -21.03 -8.08
N TYR A 276 4.47 -21.74 -7.24
CA TYR A 276 4.66 -21.36 -5.85
C TYR A 276 5.34 -19.99 -5.72
N LEU A 277 6.51 -19.79 -6.32
CA LEU A 277 7.31 -18.57 -6.12
C LEU A 277 6.66 -17.35 -6.76
N LEU A 278 6.30 -17.42 -8.05
CA LEU A 278 5.72 -16.30 -8.77
C LEU A 278 4.31 -16.00 -8.25
N GLY A 279 3.51 -17.05 -8.01
CA GLY A 279 2.15 -16.91 -7.51
C GLY A 279 2.09 -16.32 -6.11
N SER A 280 2.92 -16.81 -5.17
CA SER A 280 2.94 -16.28 -3.81
C SER A 280 3.45 -14.85 -3.74
N LEU A 281 4.56 -14.54 -4.42
CA LEU A 281 5.10 -13.18 -4.48
C LEU A 281 4.09 -12.20 -5.07
N SER A 282 3.48 -12.52 -6.22
CA SER A 282 2.51 -11.63 -6.86
C SER A 282 1.27 -11.41 -6.00
N THR A 283 0.69 -12.50 -5.49
CA THR A 283 -0.51 -12.47 -4.65
C THR A 283 -0.29 -11.62 -3.39
N ILE A 284 0.89 -11.72 -2.77
CA ILE A 284 1.19 -11.00 -1.55
C ILE A 284 1.45 -9.52 -1.81
N LEU A 285 2.17 -9.18 -2.87
CA LEU A 285 2.42 -7.79 -3.22
C LEU A 285 1.13 -7.06 -3.58
N ILE A 286 0.25 -7.67 -4.38
CA ILE A 286 -1.03 -7.05 -4.73
C ILE A 286 -1.97 -6.95 -3.52
N LEU A 287 -1.99 -7.98 -2.65
CA LEU A 287 -2.75 -7.96 -1.41
C LEU A 287 -2.25 -6.87 -0.45
N ALA A 288 -0.94 -6.67 -0.34
CA ALA A 288 -0.37 -5.63 0.52
C ALA A 288 -0.85 -4.23 0.11
N HIS A 289 -0.82 -3.90 -1.19
CA HIS A 289 -1.33 -2.62 -1.71
C HIS A 289 -2.83 -2.45 -1.42
N PHE A 290 -3.63 -3.51 -1.61
CA PHE A 290 -5.06 -3.46 -1.31
C PHE A 290 -5.34 -3.28 0.19
N VAL A 291 -4.59 -3.94 1.07
CA VAL A 291 -4.75 -3.81 2.53
C VAL A 291 -4.44 -2.38 2.98
N VAL A 292 -3.41 -1.74 2.43
CA VAL A 292 -3.12 -0.32 2.73
C VAL A 292 -4.31 0.56 2.35
N LEU A 293 -4.85 0.39 1.14
CA LEU A 293 -6.04 1.13 0.70
C LEU A 293 -7.27 0.85 1.59
N LEU A 294 -7.49 -0.42 1.95
CA LEU A 294 -8.59 -0.81 2.83
C LEU A 294 -8.47 -0.14 4.21
N ILE A 295 -7.27 -0.07 4.79
CA ILE A 295 -7.03 0.63 6.05
C ILE A 295 -7.38 2.12 5.93
N ILE A 296 -6.96 2.77 4.85
CA ILE A 296 -7.28 4.19 4.60
C ILE A 296 -8.81 4.39 4.53
N VAL A 297 -9.52 3.53 3.77
CA VAL A 297 -10.99 3.58 3.65
C VAL A 297 -11.66 3.36 5.01
N LEU A 298 -11.19 2.41 5.81
CA LEU A 298 -11.74 2.11 7.14
C LEU A 298 -11.51 3.25 8.13
N ILE A 299 -10.35 3.91 8.09
CA ILE A 299 -10.06 5.10 8.90
C ILE A 299 -11.00 6.25 8.49
N GLY A 300 -11.16 6.49 7.19
CA GLY A 300 -12.10 7.50 6.68
C GLY A 300 -13.53 7.23 7.12
N TYR A 301 -13.99 5.99 7.00
CA TYR A 301 -15.30 5.55 7.49
C TYR A 301 -15.44 5.80 9.00
N PHE A 302 -14.44 5.44 9.81
CA PHE A 302 -14.46 5.63 11.25
C PHE A 302 -14.53 7.11 11.66
N ILE A 303 -13.79 7.99 10.98
CA ILE A 303 -13.85 9.44 11.19
C ILE A 303 -15.25 9.97 10.88
N LEU A 304 -15.82 9.59 9.72
CA LEU A 304 -17.18 9.98 9.34
C LEU A 304 -18.24 9.45 10.31
N TYR A 305 -18.05 8.22 10.81
CA TYR A 305 -18.92 7.62 11.83
C TYR A 305 -18.93 8.46 13.12
N ILE A 306 -17.76 8.87 13.62
CA ILE A 306 -17.64 9.74 14.82
C ILE A 306 -18.30 11.10 14.59
N ILE A 307 -18.10 11.72 13.43
CA ILE A 307 -18.72 13.02 13.08
C ILE A 307 -20.25 12.87 12.97
N GLY A 308 -20.73 11.76 12.40
CA GLY A 308 -22.15 11.46 12.34
C GLY A 308 -22.78 11.31 13.73
N GLU A 309 -22.07 10.67 14.65
CA GLU A 309 -22.57 10.43 16.01
C GLU A 309 -22.57 11.70 16.89
N SER A 310 -21.63 12.64 16.66
CA SER A 310 -21.65 13.95 17.34
C SER A 310 -22.85 14.81 16.92
N SER A 311 -23.32 14.70 15.67
CA SER A 311 -24.54 15.38 15.20
C SER A 311 -25.82 14.86 15.86
N LYS A 312 -25.85 13.58 16.26
CA LYS A 312 -27.00 12.96 16.94
C LYS A 312 -27.07 13.29 18.42
N ARG A 313 -26.02 13.88 19.00
CA ARG A 313 -25.97 14.26 20.42
C ARG A 313 -26.58 15.63 20.72
N SER A 314 -27.20 16.28 19.73
CA SER A 314 -27.86 17.59 19.88
C SER A 314 -29.38 17.52 20.14
N SER A 315 -29.97 16.34 20.39
CA SER A 315 -31.42 16.23 20.66
C SER A 315 -31.80 15.80 22.08
N LYS A 316 -30.82 15.53 22.96
CA LYS A 316 -31.05 15.09 24.35
C LYS A 316 -30.36 15.94 25.42
N GLU A 317 -30.05 17.20 25.13
CA GLU A 317 -29.64 18.13 26.19
C GLU A 317 -30.89 18.75 26.82
N CYS A 318 -31.13 18.40 28.08
CA CYS A 318 -32.00 19.20 28.94
C CYS A 318 -31.35 20.57 29.16
N CYS A 319 -32.16 21.62 29.18
CA CYS A 319 -31.72 22.97 29.53
C CYS A 319 -31.03 22.90 30.92
N ALA A 320 -29.75 23.29 31.02
CA ALA A 320 -28.95 23.11 32.23
C ALA A 320 -29.49 23.88 33.45
N ASN A 321 -30.33 24.90 33.21
CA ASN A 321 -30.97 25.72 34.23
C ASN A 321 -32.50 25.72 34.01
N CYS A 322 -33.22 25.24 35.02
CA CYS A 322 -34.68 25.08 34.97
C CYS A 322 -35.44 26.41 34.82
N ASN A 323 -34.83 27.54 35.21
CA ASN A 323 -35.45 28.87 35.07
C ASN A 323 -35.66 29.31 33.61
N HIS A 324 -34.96 28.68 32.67
CA HIS A 324 -35.07 28.98 31.24
C HIS A 324 -35.82 27.91 30.46
N TYR A 325 -36.42 26.92 31.15
CA TYR A 325 -37.18 25.85 30.53
C TYR A 325 -38.69 26.07 30.70
N SER A 326 -39.44 26.03 29.60
CA SER A 326 -40.90 26.10 29.62
C SER A 326 -41.48 25.30 28.46
N ASN A 327 -42.46 24.44 28.73
CA ASN A 327 -43.24 23.69 27.73
C ASN A 327 -42.40 22.99 26.64
N GLY A 328 -41.32 22.28 27.03
CA GLY A 328 -40.47 21.60 26.04
C GLY A 328 -39.45 22.49 25.32
N TYR A 329 -39.34 23.77 25.70
CA TYR A 329 -38.45 24.74 25.07
C TYR A 329 -37.39 25.29 26.03
N CYS A 330 -36.15 25.46 25.56
CA CYS A 330 -35.05 26.09 26.30
C CYS A 330 -34.82 27.52 25.79
N HIS A 331 -35.25 28.53 26.55
CA HIS A 331 -35.15 29.94 26.17
C HIS A 331 -33.70 30.47 26.15
N TYR A 332 -32.79 29.87 26.92
CA TYR A 332 -31.38 30.30 26.96
C TYR A 332 -30.62 29.94 25.67
N HIS A 333 -30.94 28.78 25.08
CA HIS A 333 -30.32 28.29 23.84
C HIS A 333 -31.22 28.43 22.60
N ASN A 334 -32.47 28.87 22.78
CA ASN A 334 -33.45 29.05 21.70
C ASN A 334 -33.72 27.78 20.87
N ILE A 335 -33.80 26.62 21.55
CA ILE A 335 -34.00 25.30 20.93
C ILE A 335 -35.21 24.54 21.52
N GLN A 336 -35.89 23.74 20.68
CA GLN A 336 -36.93 22.80 21.08
C GLN A 336 -36.30 21.48 21.58
N ILE A 337 -36.74 20.99 22.74
CA ILE A 337 -36.22 19.77 23.37
C ILE A 337 -37.14 18.59 23.05
N SER A 338 -36.58 17.55 22.45
CA SER A 338 -37.34 16.40 21.93
C SER A 338 -37.75 15.35 22.97
N ASP A 339 -37.16 15.38 24.18
CA ASP A 339 -37.41 14.43 25.27
C ASP A 339 -37.83 15.19 26.55
N SER A 340 -39.02 15.81 26.50
CA SER A 340 -39.56 16.69 27.55
C SER A 340 -39.83 15.97 28.87
N ASP A 341 -40.22 14.70 28.83
CA ASP A 341 -40.59 13.91 30.00
C ASP A 341 -39.38 13.62 30.92
N ALA A 342 -38.20 13.40 30.33
CA ALA A 342 -36.96 13.20 31.09
C ALA A 342 -36.47 14.50 31.75
N CYS A 343 -36.66 15.65 31.11
CA CYS A 343 -36.24 16.95 31.67
C CYS A 343 -37.19 17.48 32.74
N ASN A 344 -38.49 17.33 32.55
CA ASN A 344 -39.51 17.73 33.53
C ASN A 344 -39.28 17.07 34.89
N LYS A 345 -38.98 15.77 34.92
CA LYS A 345 -38.66 15.03 36.16
C LYS A 345 -37.40 15.51 36.88
N LYS A 346 -36.42 16.05 36.16
CA LYS A 346 -35.20 16.61 36.77
C LYS A 346 -35.45 17.99 37.38
N CYS A 347 -36.24 18.83 36.71
CA CYS A 347 -36.56 20.17 37.21
C CYS A 347 -37.58 20.18 38.35
N SER A 348 -38.47 19.17 38.43
CA SER A 348 -39.38 19.01 39.57
C SER A 348 -38.69 18.65 40.88
N ASN A 349 -37.42 18.20 40.85
CA ASN A 349 -36.66 17.85 42.05
C ASN A 349 -35.87 19.03 42.65
N TYR A 350 -35.96 20.23 42.07
CA TYR A 350 -35.25 21.44 42.51
C TYR A 350 -36.18 22.53 43.08
N SER A 351 -37.47 22.22 43.26
CA SER A 351 -38.46 23.14 43.85
C SER A 351 -38.39 23.20 45.37
#